data_AF-A0A8B8A6N1-F1
#
_entry.id   AF-A0A8B8A6N1-F1
#
_cell.length_a   1.000
_cell.length_b   1.000
_cell.length_c   1.000
_cell.angle_alpha   90.00
_cell.angle_beta   90.00
_cell.angle_gamma   90.00
#
_symmetry.space_group_name_H-M   'P 1'
#
loop_
_entity.id
_entity.type
_entity.pdbx_description
1 polymer ?
#
loop_
_entity_poly.entity_id
_entity_poly.type
_entity_poly.pdbx_seq_one_letter_code
_entity_poly.pdbx_strand_id
1 'polypeptide(L)'
;MVRTAPKYFLHFHVLALNSIHSNFEENSIRVLETGTFKRCKNLINLNLKENKISEVQPGALAGPTNIYNLTLSKNAIEELGPVITEGLQFTNLRMEQTNLKVLRSHTFGRTRNPYVVVFSNCKLEEIPSGLFLNGTKRKNPYKMQTLCLNHM
;
A
#
# COMPACT_ATOMS: atom_id res chain seq x y z
N MET A 1 -21.82 15.77 -5.41
CA MET A 1 -22.31 14.37 -5.38
C MET A 1 -21.14 13.45 -5.73
N VAL A 2 -20.32 13.11 -4.73
CA VAL A 2 -19.06 12.37 -4.93
C VAL A 2 -19.41 10.89 -4.96
N ARG A 3 -19.09 10.24 -6.08
CA ARG A 3 -19.28 8.80 -6.29
C ARG A 3 -18.37 8.03 -5.34
N THR A 4 -18.90 7.57 -4.21
CA THR A 4 -18.46 6.35 -3.53
C THR A 4 -18.45 5.22 -4.56
N ALA A 5 -17.49 4.28 -4.49
CA ALA A 5 -17.24 3.24 -5.49
C ALA A 5 -18.56 2.62 -6.01
N PRO A 6 -19.09 3.05 -7.17
CA PRO A 6 -20.48 2.77 -7.52
C PRO A 6 -20.51 1.45 -8.29
N LYS A 7 -21.19 0.43 -7.76
CA LYS A 7 -21.69 -0.78 -8.45
C LYS A 7 -20.70 -1.70 -9.21
N TYR A 8 -19.53 -1.24 -9.65
CA TYR A 8 -18.52 -2.05 -10.35
C TYR A 8 -17.59 -2.81 -9.40
N PHE A 9 -17.49 -2.38 -8.14
CA PHE A 9 -16.64 -3.02 -7.14
C PHE A 9 -17.08 -4.44 -6.80
N LEU A 10 -18.38 -4.72 -6.84
CA LEU A 10 -18.92 -6.08 -6.67
C LEU A 10 -18.51 -7.00 -7.84
N HIS A 11 -18.39 -6.47 -9.06
CA HIS A 11 -17.98 -7.24 -10.22
C HIS A 11 -16.50 -7.63 -10.14
N PHE A 12 -15.64 -6.69 -9.73
CA PHE A 12 -14.23 -6.96 -9.47
C PHE A 12 -13.97 -7.84 -8.24
N HIS A 13 -14.80 -7.70 -7.20
CA HIS A 13 -14.69 -8.51 -5.98
C HIS A 13 -14.77 -10.00 -6.32
N VAL A 14 -15.76 -10.43 -7.13
CA VAL A 14 -15.94 -11.85 -7.48
C VAL A 14 -14.77 -12.42 -8.31
N LEU A 15 -14.21 -11.63 -9.25
CA LEU A 15 -13.08 -12.06 -10.07
C LEU A 15 -11.77 -12.18 -9.26
N ALA A 16 -11.61 -11.35 -8.22
CA ALA A 16 -10.41 -11.32 -7.41
C ALA A 16 -10.39 -12.36 -6.28
N LEU A 17 -11.54 -12.93 -5.88
CA LEU A 17 -11.61 -13.86 -4.74
C LEU A 17 -10.65 -15.06 -4.85
N ASN A 18 -10.49 -15.57 -6.07
CA ASN A 18 -9.59 -16.70 -6.36
C ASN A 18 -8.35 -16.31 -7.15
N SER A 19 -8.19 -15.03 -7.50
CA SER A 19 -7.09 -14.60 -8.35
C SER A 19 -5.80 -14.43 -7.54
N ILE A 20 -4.71 -14.90 -8.13
CA ILE A 20 -3.35 -14.69 -7.64
C ILE A 20 -2.85 -13.28 -8.04
N HIS A 21 -3.34 -12.77 -9.18
CA HIS A 21 -2.92 -11.51 -9.78
C HIS A 21 -4.15 -10.64 -10.06
N SER A 22 -4.26 -9.49 -9.42
CA SER A 22 -5.33 -8.54 -9.70
C SER A 22 -4.76 -7.24 -10.23
N ASN A 23 -5.18 -6.87 -11.44
CA ASN A 23 -4.81 -5.61 -12.06
C ASN A 23 -6.03 -4.68 -12.10
N PHE A 24 -5.94 -3.58 -11.36
CA PHE A 24 -6.93 -2.50 -11.32
C PHE A 24 -6.33 -1.17 -11.77
N GLU A 25 -5.27 -1.19 -12.57
CA GLU A 25 -4.69 0.01 -13.16
C GLU A 25 -5.72 0.85 -13.93
N GLU A 26 -5.60 2.18 -13.86
CA GLU A 26 -6.42 3.14 -14.60
C GLU A 26 -7.94 3.13 -14.30
N ASN A 27 -8.36 2.59 -13.15
CA ASN A 27 -9.79 2.47 -12.80
C ASN A 27 -10.40 3.68 -12.05
N SER A 28 -9.69 4.82 -11.98
CA SER A 28 -10.16 6.04 -11.29
C SER A 28 -10.61 5.82 -9.83
N ILE A 29 -10.11 4.79 -9.16
CA ILE A 29 -10.42 4.47 -7.75
C ILE A 29 -9.93 5.63 -6.88
N ARG A 30 -10.76 6.13 -5.95
CA ARG A 30 -10.42 7.26 -5.07
C ARG A 30 -10.19 6.88 -3.62
N VAL A 31 -10.94 5.88 -3.15
CA VAL A 31 -10.94 5.41 -1.76
C VAL A 31 -10.81 3.90 -1.78
N LEU A 32 -9.91 3.37 -0.96
CA LEU A 32 -9.88 1.95 -0.62
C LEU A 32 -10.59 1.79 0.73
N GLU A 33 -11.78 1.19 0.69
CA GLU A 33 -12.62 1.01 1.88
C GLU A 33 -12.16 -0.18 2.73
N THR A 34 -12.41 -0.12 4.04
CA THR A 34 -12.09 -1.21 4.97
C THR A 34 -12.64 -2.54 4.47
N GLY A 35 -11.79 -3.57 4.46
CA GLY A 35 -12.19 -4.92 4.08
C GLY A 35 -12.37 -5.17 2.58
N THR A 36 -12.01 -4.20 1.72
CA THR A 36 -11.98 -4.35 0.26
C THR A 36 -11.39 -5.69 -0.20
N PHE A 37 -10.22 -6.06 0.34
CA PHE A 37 -9.50 -7.28 -0.04
C PHE A 37 -9.62 -8.43 0.98
N LYS A 38 -10.55 -8.32 1.96
CA LYS A 38 -10.65 -9.24 3.11
C LYS A 38 -10.78 -10.71 2.72
N ARG A 39 -11.42 -10.98 1.58
CA ARG A 39 -11.68 -12.35 1.07
C ARG A 39 -10.66 -12.82 0.04
N CYS A 40 -9.76 -11.96 -0.45
CA CYS A 40 -8.79 -12.28 -1.51
C CYS A 40 -7.53 -12.94 -0.93
N LYS A 41 -7.69 -14.10 -0.28
CA LYS A 41 -6.60 -14.77 0.47
C LYS A 41 -5.44 -15.25 -0.41
N ASN A 42 -5.74 -15.56 -1.67
CA ASN A 42 -4.77 -16.10 -2.64
C ASN A 42 -3.99 -15.02 -3.39
N LEU A 43 -4.30 -13.74 -3.15
CA LEU A 43 -3.71 -12.63 -3.89
C LEU A 43 -2.21 -12.50 -3.56
N ILE A 44 -1.38 -12.60 -4.59
CA ILE A 44 0.07 -12.43 -4.54
C ILE A 44 0.45 -11.06 -5.12
N ASN A 45 -0.18 -10.63 -6.21
CA ASN A 45 0.18 -9.40 -6.90
C ASN A 45 -1.05 -8.50 -7.06
N LEU A 46 -0.96 -7.28 -6.54
CA LEU A 46 -2.01 -6.26 -6.62
C LEU A 46 -1.47 -5.00 -7.29
N ASN A 47 -1.96 -4.71 -8.49
CA ASN A 47 -1.64 -3.49 -9.22
C ASN A 47 -2.80 -2.48 -9.10
N LEU A 48 -2.57 -1.36 -8.43
CA LEU A 48 -3.49 -0.23 -8.30
C LEU A 48 -2.91 1.06 -8.90
N LYS A 49 -1.96 0.92 -9.84
CA LYS A 49 -1.28 2.05 -10.50
C LYS A 49 -2.27 2.97 -11.23
N GLU A 50 -1.93 4.24 -11.38
CA GLU A 50 -2.68 5.19 -12.21
C GLU A 50 -4.17 5.33 -11.82
N ASN A 51 -4.45 5.20 -10.53
CA ASN A 51 -5.75 5.52 -9.97
C ASN A 51 -5.75 6.93 -9.37
N LYS A 52 -6.81 7.27 -8.63
CA LYS A 52 -6.96 8.56 -7.96
C LYS A 52 -7.02 8.37 -6.44
N ILE A 53 -6.37 7.32 -5.94
CA ILE A 53 -6.49 6.91 -4.54
C ILE A 53 -5.86 7.99 -3.68
N SER A 54 -6.67 8.68 -2.89
CA SER A 54 -6.23 9.68 -1.92
C SER A 54 -6.44 9.21 -0.48
N GLU A 55 -7.33 8.24 -0.29
CA GLU A 55 -7.69 7.69 1.02
C GLU A 55 -7.59 6.16 1.01
N VAL A 56 -6.90 5.62 2.01
CA VAL A 56 -6.86 4.18 2.30
C VAL A 56 -7.34 3.99 3.73
N GLN A 57 -8.52 3.41 3.87
CA GLN A 57 -9.12 3.21 5.19
C GLN A 57 -8.38 2.14 5.98
N PRO A 58 -8.46 2.17 7.33
CA PRO A 58 -7.88 1.15 8.19
C PRO A 58 -8.26 -0.27 7.73
N GLY A 59 -7.28 -1.14 7.52
CA GLY A 59 -7.50 -2.52 7.11
C GLY A 59 -8.13 -2.70 5.72
N ALA A 60 -8.15 -1.67 4.85
CA ALA A 60 -8.62 -1.80 3.47
C ALA A 60 -7.83 -2.83 2.67
N LEU A 61 -6.52 -2.90 2.93
CA LEU A 61 -5.58 -3.84 2.32
C LEU A 61 -5.38 -5.13 3.11
N ALA A 62 -6.13 -5.33 4.21
CA ALA A 62 -6.08 -6.56 4.99
C ALA A 62 -6.85 -7.69 4.27
N GLY A 63 -6.41 -8.94 4.47
CA GLY A 63 -7.03 -10.12 3.88
C GLY A 63 -6.04 -11.00 3.12
N PRO A 64 -5.34 -10.47 2.11
CA PRO A 64 -4.27 -11.19 1.40
C PRO A 64 -3.15 -11.57 2.37
N THR A 65 -2.98 -12.86 2.64
CA THR A 65 -1.94 -13.34 3.55
C THR A 65 -0.61 -13.60 2.85
N ASN A 66 -0.64 -13.76 1.53
CA ASN A 66 0.52 -14.10 0.69
C ASN A 66 0.84 -13.01 -0.33
N ILE A 67 0.35 -11.78 -0.14
CA ILE A 67 0.66 -10.69 -1.06
C ILE A 67 2.17 -10.49 -1.09
N TYR A 68 2.74 -10.47 -2.29
CA TYR A 68 4.15 -10.29 -2.53
C TYR A 68 4.40 -8.91 -3.11
N ASN A 69 3.66 -8.50 -4.16
CA ASN A 69 3.79 -7.18 -4.77
C ASN A 69 2.53 -6.33 -4.59
N LEU A 70 2.70 -5.10 -4.10
CA LEU A 70 1.69 -4.05 -4.07
C LEU A 70 2.23 -2.79 -4.76
N THR A 71 1.55 -2.36 -5.82
CA THR A 71 1.83 -1.09 -6.50
C THR A 71 0.72 -0.10 -6.23
N LEU A 72 1.09 1.05 -5.66
CA LEU A 72 0.24 2.23 -5.45
C LEU A 72 0.78 3.46 -6.18
N SER A 73 1.74 3.29 -7.10
CA SER A 73 2.33 4.37 -7.89
C SER A 73 1.29 5.17 -8.68
N LYS A 74 1.58 6.45 -8.93
CA LYS A 74 0.69 7.39 -9.64
C LYS A 74 -0.71 7.45 -9.01
N ASN A 75 -0.76 7.59 -7.68
CA ASN A 75 -1.97 7.87 -6.91
C ASN A 75 -1.81 9.19 -6.13
N ALA A 76 -2.89 9.63 -5.48
CA ALA A 76 -2.96 10.89 -4.74
C ALA A 76 -2.76 10.72 -3.22
N ILE A 77 -2.10 9.65 -2.78
CA ILE A 77 -1.84 9.39 -1.35
C ILE A 77 -0.83 10.42 -0.84
N GLU A 78 -1.17 11.15 0.22
CA GLU A 78 -0.33 12.19 0.83
C GLU A 78 0.34 11.75 2.14
N GLU A 79 -0.26 10.80 2.85
CA GLU A 79 0.26 10.27 4.11
C GLU A 79 0.25 8.75 4.10
N LEU A 80 1.33 8.15 4.61
CA LEU A 80 1.41 6.72 4.88
C LEU A 80 1.73 6.48 6.36
N GLY A 81 0.87 5.72 7.03
CA GLY A 81 0.97 5.42 8.45
C GLY A 81 0.70 3.96 8.80
N PRO A 82 0.95 3.55 10.06
CA PRO A 82 0.77 2.16 10.53
C PRO A 82 -0.64 1.62 10.31
N VAL A 83 -1.64 2.50 10.32
CA VAL A 83 -3.06 2.16 10.14
C VAL A 83 -3.36 1.69 8.72
N ILE A 84 -2.71 2.30 7.73
CA ILE A 84 -2.85 1.93 6.31
C ILE A 84 -2.15 0.62 6.02
N THR A 85 -1.03 0.38 6.70
CA THR A 85 -0.22 -0.83 6.56
C THR A 85 -0.60 -1.95 7.53
N GLU A 86 -1.65 -1.75 8.31
CA GLU A 86 -2.09 -2.74 9.28
C GLU A 86 -2.57 -4.02 8.58
N GLY A 87 -2.03 -5.15 9.01
CA GLY A 87 -2.35 -6.45 8.42
C GLY A 87 -1.71 -6.69 7.05
N LEU A 88 -0.94 -5.73 6.50
CA LEU A 88 -0.20 -5.94 5.27
C LEU A 88 0.97 -6.93 5.50
N GLN A 89 0.98 -7.99 4.69
CA GLN A 89 2.06 -8.97 4.63
C GLN A 89 2.78 -8.93 3.28
N PHE A 90 2.93 -7.75 2.68
CA PHE A 90 3.65 -7.61 1.41
C PHE A 90 5.16 -7.76 1.57
N THR A 91 5.78 -8.18 0.46
CA THR A 91 7.23 -8.25 0.33
C THR A 91 7.79 -7.03 -0.40
N ASN A 92 7.07 -6.52 -1.40
CA ASN A 92 7.43 -5.35 -2.18
C ASN A 92 6.29 -4.34 -2.23
N LEU A 93 6.58 -3.12 -1.80
CA LEU A 93 5.69 -1.96 -1.97
C LEU A 93 6.35 -0.95 -2.90
N ARG A 94 5.63 -0.54 -3.93
CA ARG A 94 6.05 0.54 -4.84
C ARG A 94 5.07 1.71 -4.76
N MET A 95 5.63 2.87 -4.44
CA MET A 95 4.93 4.15 -4.42
C MET A 95 5.78 5.17 -5.17
N GLU A 96 5.63 5.19 -6.49
CA GLU A 96 6.34 6.11 -7.38
C GLU A 96 5.40 7.19 -7.88
N GLN A 97 5.88 8.44 -8.01
CA GLN A 97 5.09 9.55 -8.53
C GLN A 97 3.77 9.75 -7.74
N THR A 98 3.87 9.71 -6.41
CA THR A 98 2.73 10.00 -5.51
C THR A 98 2.88 11.38 -4.87
N ASN A 99 1.82 11.91 -4.29
CA ASN A 99 1.86 13.14 -3.48
C ASN A 99 2.30 12.87 -2.03
N LEU A 100 2.94 11.74 -1.73
CA LEU A 100 3.33 11.35 -0.38
C LEU A 100 4.27 12.40 0.22
N LYS A 101 3.82 13.07 1.28
CA LYS A 101 4.53 14.10 2.05
C LYS A 101 4.98 13.56 3.41
N VAL A 102 4.10 12.79 4.04
CA VAL A 102 4.28 12.34 5.43
C VAL A 102 4.38 10.82 5.49
N LEU A 103 5.48 10.34 6.05
CA LEU A 103 5.64 8.95 6.44
C LEU A 103 5.70 8.89 7.97
N ARG A 104 4.78 8.17 8.62
CA ARG A 104 4.73 8.11 10.08
C ARG A 104 5.70 7.06 10.63
N SER A 105 6.17 7.26 11.86
CA SER A 105 6.90 6.23 12.60
C SER A 105 6.07 4.95 12.73
N HIS A 106 6.74 3.79 12.78
CA HIS A 106 6.14 2.46 12.91
C HIS A 106 5.28 2.02 11.71
N THR A 107 5.25 2.77 10.59
CA THR A 107 4.48 2.42 9.39
C THR A 107 4.79 1.01 8.89
N PHE A 108 6.04 0.53 9.01
CA PHE A 108 6.39 -0.84 8.65
C PHE A 108 6.75 -1.70 9.87
N GLY A 109 6.38 -1.24 11.07
CA GLY A 109 6.63 -1.95 12.32
C GLY A 109 5.90 -3.28 12.39
N ARG A 110 4.66 -3.36 11.89
CA ARG A 110 3.82 -4.57 11.99
C ARG A 110 3.84 -5.47 10.75
N THR A 111 4.49 -5.06 9.65
CA THR A 111 4.57 -5.86 8.42
C THR A 111 5.52 -7.04 8.61
N ARG A 112 5.10 -8.29 8.37
CA ARG A 112 5.94 -9.45 8.73
C ARG A 112 7.28 -9.49 7.99
N ASN A 113 7.33 -9.06 6.74
CA ASN A 113 8.50 -9.27 5.89
C ASN A 113 8.60 -8.25 4.74
N PRO A 114 8.69 -6.93 5.00
CA PRO A 114 9.03 -5.99 3.94
C PRO A 114 10.45 -6.32 3.44
N TYR A 115 10.59 -6.54 2.13
CA TYR A 115 11.88 -6.81 1.47
C TYR A 115 12.32 -5.62 0.60
N VAL A 116 11.37 -4.91 -0.01
CA VAL A 116 11.65 -3.67 -0.75
C VAL A 116 10.50 -2.69 -0.57
N VAL A 117 10.82 -1.44 -0.23
CA VAL A 117 9.85 -0.33 -0.24
C VAL A 117 10.45 0.80 -1.06
N VAL A 118 9.91 1.05 -2.25
CA VAL A 118 10.41 2.06 -3.18
C VAL A 118 9.53 3.30 -3.11
N PHE A 119 10.15 4.47 -2.85
CA PHE A 119 9.51 5.78 -2.84
C PHE A 119 10.24 6.72 -3.81
N SER A 120 9.88 6.71 -5.09
CA SER A 120 10.53 7.57 -6.09
C SER A 120 9.63 8.71 -6.52
N ASN A 121 10.19 9.89 -6.82
CA ASN A 121 9.40 11.03 -7.30
C ASN A 121 8.21 11.39 -6.37
N CYS A 122 8.42 11.31 -5.06
CA CYS A 122 7.45 11.70 -4.03
C CYS A 122 7.82 13.07 -3.44
N LYS A 123 6.94 13.63 -2.62
CA LYS A 123 7.12 14.92 -1.93
C LYS A 123 7.53 14.74 -0.46
N LEU A 124 8.20 13.63 -0.16
CA LEU A 124 8.47 13.21 1.21
C LEU A 124 9.41 14.22 1.88
N GLU A 125 9.00 14.75 3.04
CA GLU A 125 9.78 15.75 3.78
C GLU A 125 10.87 15.10 4.63
N GLU A 126 10.56 13.96 5.26
CA GLU A 126 11.47 13.23 6.14
C GLU A 126 11.18 11.72 6.12
N ILE A 127 12.22 10.91 6.30
CA ILE A 127 12.10 9.48 6.63
C ILE A 127 12.25 9.32 8.15
N PRO A 128 11.20 8.97 8.90
CA PRO A 128 11.29 8.87 10.36
C PRO A 128 12.20 7.71 10.78
N SER A 129 13.06 7.94 11.78
CA SER A 129 13.97 6.91 12.32
C SER A 129 13.25 5.69 12.91
N GLY A 130 12.00 5.86 13.35
CA GLY A 130 11.15 4.83 13.92
C GLY A 130 10.35 4.00 12.91
N LEU A 131 10.59 4.15 11.61
CA LEU A 131 9.76 3.59 10.55
C LEU A 131 9.54 2.06 10.64
N PHE A 132 10.57 1.33 11.10
CA PHE A 132 10.59 -0.15 11.22
C PHE A 132 10.48 -0.67 12.64
N LEU A 133 10.25 0.22 13.60
CA LEU A 133 10.13 -0.18 14.99
C LEU A 133 8.80 -0.90 15.21
N ASN A 134 8.85 -2.02 15.94
CA ASN A 134 7.68 -2.64 16.53
C ASN A 134 7.86 -2.66 18.06
N GLY A 135 7.32 -1.65 18.74
CA GLY A 135 7.72 -1.36 20.11
C GLY A 135 9.21 -1.02 20.16
N THR A 136 9.98 -1.71 21.02
CA THR A 136 11.42 -1.48 21.18
C THR A 136 12.30 -2.29 20.23
N LYS A 137 11.73 -3.21 19.43
CA LYS A 137 12.50 -4.08 18.54
C LYS A 137 12.66 -3.46 17.16
N ARG A 138 13.91 -3.22 16.74
CA ARG A 138 14.25 -2.89 15.34
C ARG A 138 14.12 -4.13 14.47
N LYS A 139 13.35 -4.04 13.38
CA LYS A 139 13.45 -5.03 12.30
C LYS A 139 14.74 -4.82 11.52
N ASN A 140 15.30 -5.93 11.01
CA ASN A 140 16.56 -5.92 10.30
C ASN A 140 16.46 -5.01 9.04
N PRO A 141 17.22 -3.90 8.98
CA PRO A 141 17.15 -2.93 7.88
C PRO A 141 17.79 -3.45 6.58
N TYR A 142 18.60 -4.52 6.62
CA TYR A 142 19.33 -5.04 5.44
C TYR A 142 18.43 -5.68 4.38
N LYS A 143 17.13 -5.86 4.66
CA LYS A 143 16.12 -6.32 3.70
C LYS A 143 15.19 -5.19 3.29
N MET A 144 15.66 -3.95 3.25
CA MET A 144 14.82 -2.89 2.70
C MET A 144 15.68 -1.79 2.08
N GLN A 145 15.63 -1.70 0.75
CA GLN A 145 16.13 -0.53 0.04
C GLN A 145 15.01 0.51 0.00
N THR A 146 15.02 1.48 0.93
CA THR A 146 14.30 2.73 0.73
C THR A 146 15.10 3.60 -0.21
N LEU A 147 14.79 3.50 -1.49
CA LEU A 147 15.23 4.46 -2.49
C LEU A 147 14.25 5.64 -2.43
N CYS A 148 14.57 6.66 -1.63
CA CYS A 148 14.07 8.00 -1.90
C CYS A 148 14.95 8.60 -2.99
N LEU A 149 14.60 8.33 -4.25
CA LEU A 149 15.25 8.96 -5.39
C LEU A 149 14.65 10.35 -5.55
N ASN A 150 15.09 11.29 -4.71
CA ASN A 150 14.97 12.73 -4.89
C ASN A 150 15.98 13.39 -3.93
N HIS A 151 17.08 13.90 -4.49
CA HIS A 151 18.28 14.47 -3.85
C HIS A 151 19.42 13.49 -3.53
N MET A 152 20.09 13.04 -4.59
CA MET A 152 21.52 13.32 -4.73
C MET A 152 21.70 14.34 -5.85
#